data_AF-D6AMJ7-F1
#
_entry.id   AF-D6AMJ7-F1
#
_cell.length_a   1.000
_cell.length_b   1.000
_cell.length_c   1.000
_cell.angle_alpha   90.00
_cell.angle_beta   90.00
_cell.angle_gamma   90.00
#
_symmetry.space_group_name_H-M   'P 1'
#
loop_
_entity.id
_entity.type
_entity.pdbx_description
1 polymer ?
#
loop_
_entity_poly.entity_id
_entity_poly.type
_entity_poly.pdbx_seq_one_letter_code
_entity_poly.pdbx_strand_id
1 'polypeptide(L)'
;MFVFVCAGCGADLTTPLSQVALPVHAHQSYGNGVQLPVLMRAGTFAVDPEPWGGPWRMWDEIEPGEAEARGIHAPVHALSDATPGAVVIAPGDVRGTRLIPEKRGGSCCGLDGADGPNMACEACDSPVGTRVDDCSLWQAVRLGSDAVHRVPVDGTHPGSLSWTELAETGEAAPLFEPIATWGGRSGAGHYWSWSPQWEAAAGHALAHLLVASQGQPVKVPDGVATDVFQRALDALLPAGAPKRRAVLAGPELPSPDAEADILLVPIHPRTGRSWTPAGPTASAYRVPLPLGVWLSLVSPPPYLPVPASGRMPRDVLRDDPLPLLPYWPFRADRRTFEHTLVRLPAVRRPWLRTILENLDHEHLA
;
A
#
# COMPACT_ATOMS: atom_id res chain seq x y z
N MET A 1 -18.06 -6.54 -17.33
CA MET A 1 -16.58 -6.51 -17.05
C MET A 1 -15.93 -5.58 -18.06
N PHE A 2 -14.60 -5.46 -18.12
CA PHE A 2 -13.92 -4.59 -19.11
C PHE A 2 -12.72 -5.29 -19.75
N VAL A 3 -12.54 -5.07 -21.05
CA VAL A 3 -11.29 -5.37 -21.76
C VAL A 3 -10.63 -4.03 -22.10
N PHE A 4 -9.31 -3.98 -22.04
CA PHE A 4 -8.54 -2.84 -22.52
C PHE A 4 -8.01 -3.17 -23.91
N VAL A 5 -8.28 -2.28 -24.86
CA VAL A 5 -7.84 -2.40 -26.25
C VAL A 5 -6.82 -1.32 -26.58
N CYS A 6 -5.92 -1.58 -27.53
CA CYS A 6 -4.95 -0.60 -28.00
C CYS A 6 -5.66 0.61 -28.62
N ALA A 7 -5.29 1.82 -28.21
CA ALA A 7 -5.85 3.05 -28.78
C ALA A 7 -5.46 3.24 -30.27
N GLY A 8 -4.32 2.70 -30.71
CA GLY A 8 -3.83 2.85 -32.07
C GLY A 8 -4.51 1.92 -33.09
N CYS A 9 -4.78 0.66 -32.73
CA CYS A 9 -5.29 -0.35 -33.68
C CYS A 9 -6.52 -1.13 -33.20
N GLY A 10 -6.97 -0.93 -31.96
CA GLY A 10 -8.13 -1.62 -31.40
C GLY A 10 -7.90 -3.08 -31.00
N ALA A 11 -6.67 -3.59 -31.05
CA ALA A 11 -6.36 -4.96 -30.62
C ALA A 11 -6.57 -5.13 -29.11
N ASP A 12 -7.13 -6.28 -28.70
CA ASP A 12 -7.29 -6.63 -27.28
C ASP A 12 -5.93 -6.77 -26.60
N LEU A 13 -5.74 -6.07 -25.48
CA LEU A 13 -4.50 -6.08 -24.70
C LEU A 13 -4.63 -6.80 -23.36
N THR A 14 -5.85 -7.17 -22.95
CA THR A 14 -6.11 -7.84 -21.68
C THR A 14 -7.16 -8.93 -21.80
N THR A 15 -7.16 -9.85 -20.83
CA THR A 15 -8.36 -10.63 -20.51
C THR A 15 -9.49 -9.70 -20.01
N PRO A 16 -10.74 -10.18 -19.87
CA PRO A 16 -11.79 -9.42 -19.20
C PRO A 16 -11.50 -9.21 -17.70
N LEU A 17 -11.52 -7.96 -17.25
CA LEU A 17 -11.15 -7.55 -15.89
C LEU A 17 -12.30 -6.87 -15.15
N SER A 18 -12.24 -6.95 -13.82
CA SER A 18 -13.14 -6.24 -12.90
C SER A 18 -12.41 -5.12 -12.17
N GLN A 19 -13.05 -3.95 -12.10
CA GLN A 19 -12.45 -2.80 -11.43
C GLN A 19 -12.44 -3.01 -9.90
N VAL A 20 -11.32 -2.69 -9.26
CA VAL A 20 -11.13 -2.63 -7.81
C VAL A 20 -10.41 -1.34 -7.42
N ALA A 21 -10.25 -1.09 -6.12
CA ALA A 21 -9.45 0.01 -5.61
C ALA A 21 -7.96 -0.29 -5.76
N LEU A 22 -7.15 0.74 -6.00
CA LEU A 22 -5.70 0.60 -6.01
C LEU A 22 -5.21 0.22 -4.59
N PRO A 23 -4.41 -0.85 -4.42
CA PRO A 23 -3.83 -1.18 -3.13
C PRO A 23 -2.93 -0.05 -2.60
N VAL A 24 -2.98 0.22 -1.30
CA VAL A 24 -2.17 1.30 -0.67
C VAL A 24 -0.66 1.08 -0.81
N HIS A 25 -0.23 -0.17 -1.05
CA HIS A 25 1.16 -0.55 -1.28
C HIS A 25 1.60 -0.47 -2.75
N ALA A 26 0.79 0.10 -3.65
CA ALA A 26 1.11 0.17 -5.09
C ALA A 26 2.36 0.99 -5.44
N HIS A 27 2.75 1.92 -4.57
CA HIS A 27 3.97 2.73 -4.70
C HIS A 27 5.06 2.36 -3.69
N GLN A 28 4.86 1.26 -2.96
CA GLN A 28 5.86 0.76 -2.02
C GLN A 28 7.03 0.15 -2.80
N SER A 29 8.25 0.41 -2.31
CA SER A 29 9.39 -0.45 -2.57
C SER A 29 9.88 -1.04 -1.26
N TYR A 30 10.20 -2.33 -1.22
CA TYR A 30 10.43 -3.06 0.01
C TYR A 30 11.78 -3.78 0.04
N GLY A 31 12.59 -3.49 1.05
CA GLY A 31 13.89 -4.16 1.27
C GLY A 31 14.85 -3.97 0.09
N ASN A 32 15.75 -4.94 -0.08
CA ASN A 32 16.70 -5.01 -1.20
C ASN A 32 16.81 -6.47 -1.66
N GLY A 33 16.66 -6.73 -2.96
CA GLY A 33 16.73 -8.09 -3.53
C GLY A 33 15.53 -8.98 -3.18
N VAL A 34 14.44 -8.40 -2.68
CA VAL A 34 13.23 -9.12 -2.29
C VAL A 34 12.37 -9.42 -3.52
N GLN A 35 11.85 -10.64 -3.65
CA GLN A 35 10.87 -10.95 -4.69
C GLN A 35 9.46 -10.72 -4.12
N LEU A 36 8.91 -9.53 -4.37
CA LEU A 36 7.53 -9.23 -3.99
C LEU A 36 6.53 -9.94 -4.91
N PRO A 37 5.34 -10.28 -4.39
CA PRO A 37 4.30 -10.92 -5.19
C PRO A 37 3.63 -9.94 -6.16
N VAL A 38 2.67 -10.44 -6.93
CA VAL A 38 1.86 -9.63 -7.85
C VAL A 38 0.98 -8.65 -7.07
N LEU A 39 1.01 -7.38 -7.46
CA LEU A 39 0.27 -6.29 -6.83
C LEU A 39 -1.25 -6.50 -6.87
N MET A 40 -1.74 -6.86 -8.06
CA MET A 40 -3.15 -6.98 -8.36
C MET A 40 -3.57 -8.45 -8.37
N ARG A 41 -4.73 -8.75 -7.79
CA ARG A 41 -5.36 -10.06 -7.97
C ARG A 41 -5.66 -10.28 -9.45
N ALA A 42 -5.35 -11.47 -9.98
CA ALA A 42 -5.68 -11.82 -11.36
C ALA A 42 -7.16 -11.61 -11.67
N GLY A 43 -7.47 -11.15 -12.89
CA GLY A 43 -8.83 -10.80 -13.31
C GLY A 43 -9.33 -9.45 -12.77
N THR A 44 -8.46 -8.63 -12.17
CA THR A 44 -8.82 -7.31 -11.66
C THR A 44 -7.92 -6.20 -12.20
N PHE A 45 -8.44 -4.97 -12.18
CA PHE A 45 -7.66 -3.78 -12.47
C PHE A 45 -7.98 -2.65 -11.51
N ALA A 46 -7.03 -1.75 -11.31
CA ALA A 46 -7.24 -0.46 -10.66
C ALA A 46 -6.81 0.66 -11.60
N VAL A 47 -7.31 1.87 -11.35
CA VAL A 47 -6.81 3.08 -12.00
C VAL A 47 -5.92 3.79 -11.00
N ASP A 48 -4.66 4.00 -11.36
CA ASP A 48 -3.74 4.80 -10.56
C ASP A 48 -3.98 6.29 -10.88
N PRO A 49 -4.48 7.09 -9.93
CA PRO A 49 -4.69 8.51 -10.17
C PRO A 49 -3.37 9.28 -10.31
N GLU A 50 -2.23 8.70 -9.92
CA GLU A 50 -0.95 9.37 -9.89
C GLU A 50 -0.12 9.09 -11.16
N PRO A 51 0.66 10.07 -11.64
CA PRO A 51 1.75 9.83 -12.57
C PRO A 51 2.73 8.79 -12.03
N TRP A 52 3.17 7.86 -12.89
CA TRP A 52 4.15 6.86 -12.51
C TRP A 52 5.15 6.58 -13.64
N GLY A 53 6.42 6.42 -13.27
CA GLY A 53 7.52 6.21 -14.22
C GLY A 53 8.04 7.51 -14.81
N GLY A 54 9.07 7.43 -15.64
CA GLY A 54 9.67 8.59 -16.27
C GLY A 54 8.76 9.24 -17.33
N PRO A 55 9.08 10.49 -17.73
CA PRO A 55 10.21 11.28 -17.27
C PRO A 55 10.00 11.86 -15.86
N TRP A 56 11.10 12.12 -15.16
CA TRP A 56 11.12 12.64 -13.80
C TRP A 56 11.65 14.07 -13.78
N ARG A 57 11.01 14.98 -13.02
CA ARG A 57 11.52 16.31 -12.69
C ARG A 57 11.84 16.42 -11.21
N MET A 58 12.95 17.09 -10.90
CA MET A 58 13.35 17.36 -9.53
C MET A 58 12.42 18.39 -8.91
N TRP A 59 12.23 18.33 -7.59
CA TRP A 59 11.32 19.25 -6.90
C TRP A 59 11.63 20.73 -7.13
N ASP A 60 12.92 21.10 -7.15
CA ASP A 60 13.35 22.49 -7.36
C ASP A 60 13.03 23.03 -8.77
N GLU A 61 12.67 22.15 -9.71
CA GLU A 61 12.25 22.51 -11.08
C GLU A 61 10.72 22.70 -11.19
N ILE A 62 9.97 22.49 -10.10
CA ILE A 62 8.51 22.44 -10.10
C ILE A 62 7.96 23.66 -9.39
N GLU A 63 7.11 24.40 -10.09
CA GLU A 63 6.45 25.56 -9.52
C GLU A 63 5.54 25.13 -8.35
N PRO A 64 5.52 25.84 -7.20
CA PRO A 64 4.73 25.43 -6.05
C PRO A 64 3.23 25.23 -6.34
N GLY A 65 2.67 26.03 -7.26
CA GLY A 65 1.27 25.90 -7.69
C GLY A 65 1.02 24.64 -8.53
N GLU A 66 2.03 24.16 -9.25
CA GLU A 66 1.95 22.90 -10.00
C GLU A 66 1.94 21.69 -9.07
N ALA A 67 2.82 21.67 -8.06
CA ALA A 67 2.86 20.59 -7.08
C ALA A 67 1.52 20.48 -6.31
N GLU A 68 0.93 21.60 -5.90
CA GLU A 68 -0.37 21.61 -5.23
C GLU A 68 -1.51 21.16 -6.15
N ALA A 69 -1.49 21.52 -7.44
CA ALA A 69 -2.47 21.02 -8.41
C ALA A 69 -2.39 19.49 -8.58
N ARG A 70 -1.21 18.90 -8.34
CA ARG A 70 -0.98 17.45 -8.28
C ARG A 70 -1.26 16.84 -6.89
N GLY A 71 -1.74 17.62 -5.93
CA GLY A 71 -2.08 17.17 -4.58
C GLY A 71 -0.87 17.00 -3.66
N ILE A 72 0.27 17.62 -3.96
CA ILE A 72 1.50 17.50 -3.20
C ILE A 72 1.78 18.81 -2.46
N HIS A 73 1.96 18.71 -1.15
CA HIS A 73 1.93 19.85 -0.23
C HIS A 73 3.24 20.04 0.54
N ALA A 74 4.24 19.19 0.31
CA ALA A 74 5.58 19.28 0.86
C ALA A 74 6.62 18.74 -0.15
N PRO A 75 7.90 19.14 -0.03
CA PRO A 75 8.95 18.68 -0.94
C PRO A 75 9.09 17.16 -1.01
N VAL A 76 9.44 16.68 -2.21
CA VAL A 76 9.79 15.29 -2.49
C VAL A 76 11.07 15.26 -3.32
N HIS A 77 11.67 14.08 -3.53
CA HIS A 77 12.88 13.99 -4.34
C HIS A 77 12.64 14.37 -5.81
N ALA A 78 11.64 13.74 -6.44
CA ALA A 78 11.27 13.95 -7.83
C ALA A 78 9.79 13.64 -8.07
N LEU A 79 9.21 14.24 -9.10
CA LEU A 79 7.86 13.96 -9.59
C LEU A 79 7.91 13.34 -10.99
N SER A 80 7.04 12.36 -11.21
CA SER A 80 6.77 11.83 -12.55
C SER A 80 5.93 12.83 -13.34
N ASP A 81 6.30 13.05 -14.60
CA ASP A 81 5.50 13.76 -15.60
C ASP A 81 4.77 12.82 -16.55
N ALA A 82 4.72 11.52 -16.23
CA ALA A 82 3.90 10.60 -16.97
C ALA A 82 2.41 10.97 -16.85
N THR A 83 1.62 10.53 -17.83
CA THR A 83 0.18 10.75 -17.81
C THR A 83 -0.46 10.01 -16.63
N PRO A 84 -1.22 10.68 -15.75
CA PRO A 84 -1.95 10.01 -14.68
C PRO A 84 -3.08 9.12 -15.23
N GLY A 85 -3.67 8.29 -14.37
CA GLY A 85 -4.80 7.43 -14.73
C GLY A 85 -4.40 6.08 -15.32
N ALA A 86 -3.15 5.65 -15.13
CA ALA A 86 -2.66 4.39 -15.65
C ALA A 86 -3.50 3.21 -15.13
N VAL A 87 -3.77 2.23 -15.99
CA VAL A 87 -4.55 1.04 -15.64
C VAL A 87 -3.58 -0.02 -15.12
N VAL A 88 -3.69 -0.34 -13.83
CA VAL A 88 -2.80 -1.28 -13.14
C VAL A 88 -3.44 -2.66 -13.08
N ILE A 89 -2.72 -3.67 -13.58
CA ILE A 89 -3.20 -5.06 -13.71
C ILE A 89 -2.12 -6.06 -13.30
N ALA A 90 -2.54 -7.31 -13.07
CA ALA A 90 -1.60 -8.41 -12.90
C ALA A 90 -0.86 -8.67 -14.22
N PRO A 91 0.46 -8.94 -14.21
CA PRO A 91 1.19 -9.20 -15.45
C PRO A 91 0.65 -10.40 -16.26
N GLY A 92 0.00 -11.37 -15.59
CA GLY A 92 -0.62 -12.53 -16.25
C GLY A 92 -1.94 -12.24 -16.98
N ASP A 93 -2.53 -11.06 -16.79
CA ASP A 93 -3.78 -10.66 -17.44
C ASP A 93 -3.56 -10.01 -18.81
N VAL A 94 -2.30 -9.74 -19.19
CA VAL A 94 -1.95 -9.10 -20.45
C VAL A 94 -2.03 -10.09 -21.63
N ARG A 95 -2.46 -9.60 -22.80
CA ARG A 95 -2.52 -10.31 -24.09
C ARG A 95 -2.01 -9.40 -25.21
N GLY A 96 -1.52 -9.96 -26.31
CA GLY A 96 -1.24 -9.17 -27.52
C GLY A 96 -0.17 -8.08 -27.34
N THR A 97 0.77 -8.27 -26.41
CA THR A 97 1.85 -7.32 -26.13
C THR A 97 3.21 -8.00 -26.11
N ARG A 98 4.23 -7.28 -26.56
CA ARG A 98 5.64 -7.67 -26.48
C ARG A 98 6.45 -6.66 -25.68
N LEU A 99 7.51 -7.13 -25.03
CA LEU A 99 8.51 -6.24 -24.44
C LEU A 99 9.29 -5.50 -25.54
N ILE A 100 9.68 -4.26 -25.26
CA ILE A 100 10.56 -3.44 -26.10
C ILE A 100 12.00 -3.70 -25.62
N PRO A 101 12.84 -4.44 -26.38
CA PRO A 101 14.16 -4.87 -25.92
C PRO A 101 15.10 -3.74 -25.52
N GLU A 102 14.94 -2.55 -26.11
CA GLU A 102 15.76 -1.36 -25.86
C GLU A 102 15.32 -0.61 -24.58
N LYS A 103 14.17 -0.96 -24.00
CA LYS A 103 13.56 -0.31 -22.82
C LYS A 103 13.61 -1.21 -21.58
N ARG A 104 14.74 -1.87 -21.36
CA ARG A 104 14.93 -2.79 -20.23
C ARG A 104 15.23 -2.11 -18.90
N GLY A 105 15.49 -0.81 -18.88
CA GLY A 105 15.87 -0.10 -17.65
C GLY A 105 17.28 -0.42 -17.16
N GLY A 106 17.66 0.17 -16.02
CA GLY A 106 18.93 -0.03 -15.33
C GLY A 106 18.87 -1.02 -14.16
N SER A 107 17.81 -1.82 -14.09
CA SER A 107 17.42 -2.62 -12.94
C SER A 107 18.30 -3.84 -12.67
N CYS A 108 18.30 -4.29 -11.42
CA CYS A 108 19.22 -5.32 -10.93
C CYS A 108 18.73 -6.76 -11.20
N CYS A 109 17.41 -7.00 -11.07
CA CYS A 109 16.82 -8.34 -11.08
C CYS A 109 15.61 -8.50 -12.04
N GLY A 110 15.09 -7.41 -12.61
CA GLY A 110 13.93 -7.43 -13.51
C GLY A 110 13.77 -6.10 -14.25
N LEU A 111 12.53 -5.68 -14.51
CA LEU A 111 12.19 -4.38 -15.08
C LEU A 111 11.65 -3.46 -13.96
N ASP A 112 12.32 -2.34 -13.70
CA ASP A 112 11.83 -1.35 -12.71
C ASP A 112 10.73 -0.44 -13.26
N GLY A 113 10.64 -0.33 -14.60
CA GLY A 113 9.72 0.54 -15.33
C GLY A 113 9.98 2.04 -15.15
N ALA A 114 11.14 2.42 -14.59
CA ALA A 114 11.48 3.81 -14.31
C ALA A 114 11.62 4.67 -15.58
N ASP A 115 11.95 4.05 -16.72
CA ASP A 115 12.13 4.70 -18.02
C ASP A 115 10.83 4.91 -18.83
N GLY A 116 9.68 4.57 -18.24
CA GLY A 116 8.37 4.65 -18.89
C GLY A 116 8.04 3.37 -19.69
N PRO A 117 7.18 3.47 -20.73
CA PRO A 117 6.65 2.31 -21.44
C PRO A 117 7.74 1.37 -21.99
N ASN A 118 7.69 0.11 -21.54
CA ASN A 118 8.58 -0.98 -21.97
C ASN A 118 7.80 -2.13 -22.65
N MET A 119 6.51 -1.93 -22.89
CA MET A 119 5.64 -2.85 -23.63
C MET A 119 5.01 -2.16 -24.84
N ALA A 120 4.94 -2.89 -25.95
CA ALA A 120 4.29 -2.47 -27.18
C ALA A 120 3.17 -3.45 -27.58
N CYS A 121 2.15 -2.94 -28.26
CA CYS A 121 1.14 -3.76 -28.92
C CYS A 121 1.80 -4.62 -30.01
N GLU A 122 1.52 -5.92 -30.05
CA GLU A 122 2.05 -6.83 -31.08
C GLU A 122 1.53 -6.52 -32.49
N ALA A 123 0.35 -5.91 -32.60
CA ALA A 123 -0.31 -5.68 -33.88
C ALA A 123 0.14 -4.39 -34.60
N CYS A 124 0.53 -3.35 -33.86
CA CYS A 124 0.85 -2.04 -34.43
C CYS A 124 2.12 -1.39 -33.85
N ASP A 125 2.85 -2.10 -32.98
CA ASP A 125 4.10 -1.66 -32.35
C ASP A 125 4.02 -0.38 -31.50
N SER A 126 2.82 0.15 -31.27
CA SER A 126 2.63 1.33 -30.41
C SER A 126 2.96 0.97 -28.95
N PRO A 127 3.69 1.82 -28.21
CA PRO A 127 3.88 1.64 -26.77
C PRO A 127 2.54 1.69 -26.05
N VAL A 128 2.26 0.71 -25.18
CA VAL A 128 0.94 0.57 -24.51
C VAL A 128 1.03 0.51 -23.00
N GLY A 129 2.20 0.22 -22.44
CA GLY A 129 2.33 0.16 -20.99
C GLY A 129 3.73 -0.16 -20.50
N THR A 130 3.81 -0.26 -19.18
CA THR A 130 5.04 -0.51 -18.43
C THR A 130 4.86 -1.73 -17.54
N ARG A 131 5.70 -2.74 -17.75
CA ARG A 131 5.86 -3.90 -16.87
C ARG A 131 6.87 -3.58 -15.78
N VAL A 132 6.51 -3.95 -14.55
CA VAL A 132 7.37 -3.92 -13.37
C VAL A 132 7.48 -5.32 -12.80
N ASP A 133 8.71 -5.82 -12.68
CA ASP A 133 9.04 -7.08 -12.02
C ASP A 133 10.46 -7.12 -11.43
N ASP A 134 11.09 -5.95 -11.23
CA ASP A 134 12.35 -5.85 -10.51
C ASP A 134 12.21 -6.22 -9.02
N CYS A 135 13.34 -6.59 -8.42
CA CYS A 135 13.38 -6.87 -6.99
C CYS A 135 12.94 -5.64 -6.19
N SER A 136 12.37 -5.90 -5.02
CA SER A 136 11.87 -4.89 -4.09
C SER A 136 10.70 -4.06 -4.63
N LEU A 137 10.16 -4.36 -5.81
CA LEU A 137 8.97 -3.73 -6.37
C LEU A 137 7.85 -4.73 -6.57
N TRP A 138 6.61 -4.29 -6.36
CA TRP A 138 5.43 -5.11 -6.58
C TRP A 138 5.25 -5.40 -8.07
N GLN A 139 5.04 -6.67 -8.41
CA GLN A 139 4.92 -7.05 -9.83
C GLN A 139 3.58 -6.55 -10.40
N ALA A 140 3.63 -5.77 -11.47
CA ALA A 140 2.46 -5.18 -12.09
C ALA A 140 2.70 -4.84 -13.56
N VAL A 141 1.62 -4.65 -14.31
CA VAL A 141 1.63 -3.93 -15.58
C VAL A 141 0.77 -2.69 -15.45
N ARG A 142 1.29 -1.55 -15.92
CA ARG A 142 0.65 -0.24 -15.91
C ARG A 142 0.41 0.17 -17.37
N LEU A 143 -0.82 0.04 -17.85
CA LEU A 143 -1.19 0.47 -19.21
C LEU A 143 -1.41 1.99 -19.22
N GLY A 144 -0.85 2.66 -20.24
CA GLY A 144 -0.97 4.12 -20.38
C GLY A 144 -2.43 4.52 -20.62
N SER A 145 -2.93 5.50 -19.88
CA SER A 145 -4.33 5.95 -19.97
C SER A 145 -4.71 6.54 -21.33
N ASP A 146 -3.72 7.07 -22.04
CA ASP A 146 -3.76 7.59 -23.41
C ASP A 146 -3.49 6.51 -24.48
N ALA A 147 -2.88 5.40 -24.09
CA ALA A 147 -2.48 4.32 -25.00
C ALA A 147 -3.53 3.20 -25.12
N VAL A 148 -4.54 3.18 -24.24
CA VAL A 148 -5.59 2.15 -24.23
C VAL A 148 -6.99 2.73 -24.12
N HIS A 149 -7.97 2.00 -24.64
CA HIS A 149 -9.39 2.28 -24.45
C HIS A 149 -10.06 1.18 -23.65
N ARG A 150 -10.94 1.59 -22.73
CA ARG A 150 -11.73 0.68 -21.90
C ARG A 150 -13.02 0.32 -22.62
N VAL A 151 -13.21 -0.96 -22.92
CA VAL A 151 -14.41 -1.49 -23.60
C VAL A 151 -15.22 -2.35 -22.62
N PRO A 152 -16.52 -2.08 -22.42
CA PRO A 152 -17.38 -2.96 -21.62
C PRO A 152 -17.57 -4.30 -22.31
N VAL A 153 -17.48 -5.39 -21.53
CA VAL A 153 -17.81 -6.74 -21.98
C VAL A 153 -19.21 -7.08 -21.48
N ASP A 154 -20.07 -7.54 -22.40
CA ASP A 154 -21.41 -8.02 -22.10
C ASP A 154 -21.38 -9.15 -21.06
N GLY A 155 -22.13 -8.95 -19.97
CA GLY A 155 -22.20 -9.89 -18.86
C GLY A 155 -22.57 -9.20 -17.55
N THR A 156 -23.09 -9.98 -16.61
CA THR A 156 -23.49 -9.48 -15.29
C THR A 156 -22.26 -8.94 -14.56
N HIS A 157 -22.26 -7.64 -14.25
CA HIS A 157 -21.27 -7.07 -13.36
C HIS A 157 -21.55 -7.60 -11.95
N PRO A 158 -20.62 -8.31 -11.29
CA PRO A 158 -20.82 -8.62 -9.88
C PRO A 158 -21.01 -7.28 -9.13
N GLY A 159 -22.15 -7.13 -8.47
CA GLY A 159 -22.43 -5.95 -7.64
C GLY A 159 -21.35 -5.78 -6.56
N SER A 160 -21.12 -4.55 -6.11
CA SER A 160 -20.25 -4.33 -4.96
C SER A 160 -20.84 -5.05 -3.76
N LEU A 161 -20.03 -5.84 -3.07
CA LEU A 161 -20.42 -6.43 -1.80
C LEU A 161 -20.74 -5.30 -0.82
N SER A 162 -21.77 -5.50 -0.01
CA SER A 162 -22.08 -4.67 1.14
C SER A 162 -20.96 -4.77 2.19
N TRP A 163 -20.92 -3.81 3.11
CA TRP A 163 -19.93 -3.85 4.20
C TRP A 163 -20.08 -5.08 5.10
N THR A 164 -21.31 -5.55 5.32
CA THR A 164 -21.60 -6.76 6.10
C THR A 164 -21.04 -8.00 5.39
N GLU A 165 -21.32 -8.19 4.10
CA GLU A 165 -20.75 -9.30 3.32
C GLU A 165 -19.21 -9.27 3.30
N LEU A 166 -18.61 -8.09 3.24
CA LEU A 166 -17.15 -7.93 3.30
C LEU A 166 -16.56 -8.28 4.66
N ALA A 167 -17.27 -8.01 5.76
CA ALA A 167 -16.83 -8.39 7.10
C ALA A 167 -16.89 -9.91 7.30
N GLU A 168 -17.89 -10.58 6.73
CA GLU A 168 -18.08 -12.04 6.83
C GLU A 168 -17.15 -12.84 5.91
N THR A 169 -16.93 -12.36 4.69
CA THR A 169 -16.20 -13.10 3.64
C THR A 169 -14.79 -12.60 3.39
N GLY A 170 -14.41 -11.48 4.02
CA GLY A 170 -13.12 -10.85 3.83
C GLY A 170 -11.98 -11.69 4.40
N GLU A 171 -10.85 -11.68 3.69
CA GLU A 171 -9.64 -12.37 4.13
C GLU A 171 -8.74 -11.42 4.92
N ALA A 172 -8.40 -11.83 6.14
CA ALA A 172 -7.48 -11.12 7.01
C ALA A 172 -6.05 -11.19 6.44
N ALA A 173 -5.35 -10.05 6.40
CA ALA A 173 -3.98 -9.99 5.90
C ALA A 173 -3.04 -10.65 6.93
N PRO A 174 -2.18 -11.61 6.54
CA PRO A 174 -1.30 -12.29 7.48
C PRO A 174 -0.28 -11.29 8.05
N LEU A 175 -0.11 -11.27 9.37
CA LEU A 175 0.90 -10.41 10.02
C LEU A 175 2.33 -10.78 9.63
N PHE A 176 2.55 -12.07 9.38
CA PHE A 176 3.84 -12.63 9.01
C PHE A 176 3.70 -13.46 7.75
N GLU A 177 4.67 -13.35 6.85
CA GLU A 177 4.71 -14.14 5.62
C GLU A 177 6.15 -14.53 5.26
N PRO A 178 6.34 -15.66 4.55
CA PRO A 178 7.64 -16.01 4.00
C PRO A 178 7.99 -15.08 2.84
N ILE A 179 9.09 -14.35 2.97
CA ILE A 179 9.60 -13.46 1.95
C ILE A 179 10.66 -14.19 1.11
N ALA A 180 10.43 -14.25 -0.20
CA ALA A 180 11.38 -14.77 -1.17
C ALA A 180 12.47 -13.74 -1.51
N THR A 181 13.68 -14.21 -1.79
CA THR A 181 14.81 -13.36 -2.21
C THR A 181 15.41 -13.85 -3.52
N TRP A 182 15.88 -12.92 -4.35
CA TRP A 182 16.60 -13.25 -5.57
C TRP A 182 18.03 -13.73 -5.25
N GLY A 183 18.31 -15.02 -5.49
CA GLY A 183 19.68 -15.50 -5.77
C GLY A 183 20.71 -15.48 -4.64
N GLY A 184 20.37 -15.89 -3.41
CA GLY A 184 21.40 -16.25 -2.43
C GLY A 184 22.25 -17.44 -2.91
N ARG A 185 23.55 -17.51 -2.56
CA ARG A 185 24.47 -18.64 -2.88
C ARG A 185 23.95 -20.03 -2.45
N SER A 186 22.85 -20.09 -1.70
CA SER A 186 22.22 -21.29 -1.14
C SER A 186 20.86 -21.65 -1.79
N GLY A 187 20.50 -21.05 -2.93
CA GLY A 187 19.20 -21.28 -3.60
C GLY A 187 18.12 -20.27 -3.22
N ALA A 188 16.85 -20.55 -3.59
CA ALA A 188 15.69 -19.77 -3.18
C ALA A 188 15.50 -19.89 -1.65
N GLY A 189 16.15 -19.00 -0.91
CA GLY A 189 15.94 -18.87 0.53
C GLY A 189 14.70 -18.02 0.79
N HIS A 190 13.78 -18.55 1.60
CA HIS A 190 12.71 -17.76 2.20
C HIS A 190 13.07 -17.43 3.65
N TYR A 191 12.79 -16.21 4.09
CA TYR A 191 12.86 -15.84 5.51
C TYR A 191 11.49 -15.36 5.99
N TRP A 192 11.15 -15.63 7.25
CA TRP A 192 9.91 -15.11 7.83
C TRP A 192 10.12 -13.66 8.24
N SER A 193 9.18 -12.80 7.84
CA SER A 193 9.20 -11.38 8.13
C SER A 193 7.81 -10.88 8.46
N TRP A 194 7.73 -9.65 8.95
CA TRP A 194 6.50 -8.87 8.87
C TRP A 194 6.05 -8.76 7.42
N SER A 195 4.73 -8.80 7.20
CA SER A 195 4.17 -8.67 5.87
C SER A 195 4.47 -7.29 5.26
N PRO A 196 5.01 -7.20 4.04
CA PRO A 196 5.19 -5.92 3.36
C PRO A 196 3.88 -5.15 3.18
N GLN A 197 2.75 -5.86 3.02
CA GLN A 197 1.42 -5.23 2.96
C GLN A 197 1.05 -4.56 4.28
N TRP A 198 1.40 -5.19 5.41
CA TRP A 198 1.20 -4.61 6.74
C TRP A 198 2.09 -3.41 6.99
N GLU A 199 3.38 -3.48 6.64
CA GLU A 199 4.29 -2.36 6.79
C GLU A 199 3.82 -1.15 5.96
N ALA A 200 3.38 -1.37 4.71
CA ALA A 200 2.80 -0.33 3.86
C ALA A 200 1.51 0.25 4.44
N ALA A 201 0.57 -0.61 4.85
CA ALA A 201 -0.68 -0.18 5.46
C ALA A 201 -0.45 0.64 6.74
N ALA A 202 0.54 0.24 7.54
CA ALA A 202 0.93 0.98 8.74
C ALA A 202 1.57 2.33 8.39
N GLY A 203 2.43 2.40 7.37
CA GLY A 203 2.98 3.66 6.87
C GLY A 203 1.89 4.64 6.43
N HIS A 204 0.94 4.15 5.63
CA HIS A 204 -0.23 4.92 5.20
C HIS A 204 -1.08 5.41 6.39
N ALA A 205 -1.44 4.51 7.30
CA ALA A 205 -2.25 4.86 8.47
C ALA A 205 -1.53 5.79 9.45
N LEU A 206 -0.21 5.63 9.62
CA LEU A 206 0.60 6.48 10.49
C LEU A 206 0.60 7.94 10.04
N ALA A 207 0.66 8.21 8.73
CA ALA A 207 0.53 9.56 8.19
C ALA A 207 -0.81 10.20 8.57
N HIS A 208 -1.91 9.44 8.43
CA HIS A 208 -3.24 9.87 8.85
C HIS A 208 -3.35 10.05 10.38
N LEU A 209 -2.74 9.18 11.17
CA LEU A 209 -2.70 9.28 12.64
C LEU A 209 -1.97 10.53 13.11
N LEU A 210 -0.85 10.91 12.47
CA LEU A 210 -0.16 12.17 12.80
C LEU A 210 -1.04 13.38 12.48
N VAL A 211 -1.71 13.41 11.32
CA VAL A 211 -2.63 14.51 11.01
C VAL A 211 -3.77 14.58 12.03
N ALA A 212 -4.32 13.43 12.40
CA ALA A 212 -5.39 13.31 13.39
C ALA A 212 -4.94 13.67 14.81
N SER A 213 -3.66 13.51 15.12
CA SER A 213 -3.08 13.81 16.43
C SER A 213 -3.07 15.30 16.74
N GLN A 214 -2.99 16.15 15.71
CA GLN A 214 -2.82 17.60 15.84
C GLN A 214 -1.62 17.98 16.74
N GLY A 215 -0.57 17.15 16.74
CA GLY A 215 0.63 17.33 17.56
C GLY A 215 0.49 16.87 19.01
N GLN A 216 -0.63 16.23 19.37
CA GLN A 216 -0.84 15.65 20.69
C GLN A 216 -0.44 14.17 20.69
N PRO A 217 0.01 13.61 21.83
CA PRO A 217 0.18 12.16 21.99
C PRO A 217 -1.08 11.38 21.56
N VAL A 218 -0.91 10.20 20.98
CA VAL A 218 -2.02 9.31 20.60
C VAL A 218 -1.88 7.97 21.32
N LYS A 219 -2.98 7.50 21.92
CA LYS A 219 -3.09 6.13 22.42
C LYS A 219 -3.92 5.31 21.43
N VAL A 220 -3.31 4.25 20.92
CA VAL A 220 -3.98 3.27 20.04
C VAL A 220 -4.61 2.14 20.85
N PRO A 221 -5.54 1.36 20.26
CA PRO A 221 -6.11 0.19 20.90
C PRO A 221 -5.03 -0.81 21.34
N ASP A 222 -5.30 -1.55 22.40
CA ASP A 222 -4.42 -2.61 22.87
C ASP A 222 -4.38 -3.78 21.86
N GLY A 223 -3.37 -4.65 21.98
CA GLY A 223 -3.14 -5.77 21.06
C GLY A 223 -2.28 -5.36 19.85
N VAL A 224 -2.56 -5.94 18.68
CA VAL A 224 -1.73 -5.76 17.46
C VAL A 224 -1.56 -4.29 17.08
N ALA A 225 -2.58 -3.45 17.28
CA ALA A 225 -2.49 -2.02 16.99
C ALA A 225 -1.39 -1.33 17.83
N THR A 226 -1.17 -1.76 19.07
CA THR A 226 -0.09 -1.26 19.93
C THR A 226 1.28 -1.67 19.40
N ASP A 227 1.43 -2.93 18.96
CA ASP A 227 2.69 -3.45 18.41
C ASP A 227 3.12 -2.73 17.12
N VAL A 228 2.16 -2.36 16.27
CA VAL A 228 2.46 -1.76 14.96
C VAL A 228 2.53 -0.22 14.98
N PHE A 229 1.76 0.46 15.84
CA PHE A 229 1.67 1.94 15.81
C PHE A 229 2.29 2.64 17.01
N GLN A 230 2.17 2.10 18.23
CA GLN A 230 2.45 2.89 19.44
C GLN A 230 3.92 3.33 19.50
N ARG A 231 4.85 2.44 19.15
CA ARG A 231 6.29 2.78 19.14
C ARG A 231 6.62 3.93 18.18
N ALA A 232 6.03 3.93 16.99
CA ALA A 232 6.26 4.99 16.00
C ALA A 232 5.63 6.31 16.46
N LEU A 233 4.42 6.26 17.02
CA LEU A 233 3.73 7.44 17.55
C LEU A 233 4.51 8.06 18.72
N ASP A 234 5.01 7.25 19.65
CA ASP A 234 5.78 7.73 20.80
C ASP A 234 7.14 8.34 20.38
N ALA A 235 7.70 7.90 19.25
CA ALA A 235 8.93 8.48 18.69
C ALA A 235 8.68 9.80 17.93
N LEU A 236 7.53 9.92 17.24
CA LEU A 236 7.22 11.05 16.36
C LEU A 236 6.45 12.18 17.05
N LEU A 237 5.74 11.90 18.13
CA LEU A 237 4.91 12.87 18.84
C LEU A 237 5.55 13.26 20.17
N PRO A 238 5.36 14.52 20.62
CA PRO A 238 5.92 14.97 21.88
C PRO A 238 5.32 14.18 23.05
N ALA A 239 6.14 13.87 24.06
CA ALA A 239 5.66 13.24 25.29
C ALA A 239 4.80 14.21 26.11
N GLY A 240 3.67 13.75 26.65
CA GLY A 240 2.82 14.56 27.54
C GLY A 240 1.38 14.07 27.70
N ALA A 241 0.56 14.90 28.33
CA ALA A 241 -0.90 14.81 28.36
C ALA A 241 -1.46 16.15 27.85
N PRO A 242 -2.60 16.18 27.13
CA PRO A 242 -3.58 15.11 26.92
C PRO A 242 -3.27 14.18 25.73
N LYS A 243 -3.74 12.92 25.82
CA LYS A 243 -3.65 11.94 24.75
C LYS A 243 -4.96 11.90 23.95
N ARG A 244 -4.88 11.97 22.63
CA ARG A 244 -6.01 11.61 21.75
C ARG A 244 -6.19 10.11 21.71
N ARG A 245 -7.43 9.66 21.62
CA ARG A 245 -7.77 8.23 21.64
C ARG A 245 -8.16 7.75 20.25
N ALA A 246 -7.43 6.76 19.75
CA ALA A 246 -7.81 6.02 18.55
C ALA A 246 -8.55 4.73 18.92
N VAL A 247 -9.64 4.45 18.21
CA VAL A 247 -10.43 3.22 18.38
C VAL A 247 -10.65 2.52 17.04
N LEU A 248 -10.82 1.19 17.08
CA LEU A 248 -11.28 0.44 15.92
C LEU A 248 -12.77 0.72 15.72
N ALA A 249 -13.15 1.06 14.49
CA ALA A 249 -14.54 1.23 14.10
C ALA A 249 -14.75 0.65 12.70
N GLY A 250 -15.95 0.14 12.43
CA GLY A 250 -16.27 -0.46 11.15
C GLY A 250 -17.57 -1.24 11.17
N PRO A 251 -17.86 -1.97 10.08
CA PRO A 251 -19.08 -2.77 9.99
C PRO A 251 -19.13 -3.84 11.08
N GLU A 252 -20.34 -4.13 11.56
CA GLU A 252 -20.63 -5.12 12.60
C GLU A 252 -19.97 -4.86 13.98
N LEU A 253 -19.19 -3.80 14.14
CA LEU A 253 -18.72 -3.35 15.44
C LEU A 253 -19.76 -2.45 16.14
N PRO A 254 -19.81 -2.45 17.49
CA PRO A 254 -20.57 -1.48 18.23
C PRO A 254 -20.22 -0.04 17.81
N SER A 255 -21.21 0.85 17.86
CA SER A 255 -20.97 2.26 17.56
C SER A 255 -19.84 2.80 18.45
N PRO A 256 -18.84 3.48 17.88
CA PRO A 256 -17.72 3.99 18.65
C PRO A 256 -18.22 4.98 19.70
N ASP A 257 -17.52 5.01 20.83
CA ASP A 257 -17.74 5.95 21.92
C ASP A 257 -17.67 7.41 21.42
N ALA A 258 -18.54 8.27 21.94
CA ALA A 258 -18.59 9.69 21.56
C ALA A 258 -17.29 10.44 21.90
N GLU A 259 -16.48 9.91 22.82
CA GLU A 259 -15.18 10.46 23.20
C GLU A 259 -14.01 10.01 22.30
N ALA A 260 -14.25 9.20 21.27
CA ALA A 260 -13.19 8.79 20.35
C ALA A 260 -12.83 9.91 19.35
N ASP A 261 -11.61 10.43 19.43
CA ASP A 261 -11.11 11.46 18.51
C ASP A 261 -10.78 10.91 17.11
N ILE A 262 -10.36 9.65 17.05
CA ILE A 262 -9.78 9.01 15.86
C ILE A 262 -10.38 7.61 15.67
N LEU A 263 -10.81 7.31 14.45
CA LEU A 263 -11.39 6.03 14.06
C LEU A 263 -10.50 5.32 13.05
N LEU A 264 -9.98 4.14 13.42
CA LEU A 264 -9.31 3.23 12.50
C LEU A 264 -10.39 2.42 11.75
N VAL A 265 -10.56 2.70 10.45
CA VAL A 265 -11.71 2.20 9.65
C VAL A 265 -11.27 1.48 8.38
N PRO A 266 -12.04 0.48 7.89
CA PRO A 266 -11.68 -0.25 6.68
C PRO A 266 -11.95 0.58 5.41
N ILE A 267 -11.13 0.34 4.38
CA ILE A 267 -11.32 0.79 3.00
C ILE A 267 -12.03 -0.31 2.22
N HIS A 268 -13.05 0.05 1.47
CA HIS A 268 -13.78 -0.87 0.63
C HIS A 268 -12.88 -1.34 -0.54
N PRO A 269 -12.58 -2.64 -0.68
CA PRO A 269 -11.58 -3.13 -1.64
C PRO A 269 -11.96 -2.88 -3.11
N ARG A 270 -13.25 -2.79 -3.42
CA ARG A 270 -13.73 -2.44 -4.77
C ARG A 270 -13.84 -0.94 -5.06
N THR A 271 -14.34 -0.13 -4.12
CA THR A 271 -14.70 1.27 -4.38
C THR A 271 -13.66 2.26 -3.87
N GLY A 272 -12.74 1.82 -3.00
CA GLY A 272 -11.74 2.69 -2.37
C GLY A 272 -12.31 3.62 -1.31
N ARG A 273 -13.63 3.56 -1.04
CA ARG A 273 -14.27 4.40 -0.03
C ARG A 273 -14.01 3.85 1.36
N SER A 274 -13.58 4.71 2.28
CA SER A 274 -13.51 4.39 3.70
C SER A 274 -14.91 4.21 4.28
N TRP A 275 -15.06 3.25 5.18
CA TRP A 275 -16.28 3.11 5.97
C TRP A 275 -16.53 4.39 6.77
N THR A 276 -17.81 4.76 6.90
CA THR A 276 -18.24 5.97 7.60
C THR A 276 -19.31 5.61 8.62
N PRO A 277 -19.12 5.95 9.91
CA PRO A 277 -20.13 5.70 10.93
C PRO A 277 -21.38 6.54 10.68
N ALA A 278 -22.54 6.00 11.04
CA ALA A 278 -23.77 6.78 11.16
C ALA A 278 -23.84 7.44 12.53
N GLY A 279 -24.23 8.72 12.62
CA GLY A 279 -24.48 9.41 13.90
C GLY A 279 -23.37 10.37 14.37
N PRO A 280 -23.34 10.73 15.67
CA PRO A 280 -22.53 11.83 16.21
C PRO A 280 -21.01 11.67 16.02
N THR A 281 -20.51 10.43 15.95
CA THR A 281 -19.10 10.11 15.74
C THR A 281 -18.64 10.26 14.29
N ALA A 282 -19.52 10.70 13.39
CA ALA A 282 -19.17 11.05 12.01
C ALA A 282 -18.15 12.19 11.90
N SER A 283 -17.99 13.02 12.95
CA SER A 283 -17.01 14.10 12.98
C SER A 283 -15.59 13.66 13.35
N ALA A 284 -15.41 12.45 13.89
CA ALA A 284 -14.10 11.94 14.26
C ALA A 284 -13.22 11.71 13.02
N TYR A 285 -11.91 11.88 13.17
CA TYR A 285 -11.00 11.72 12.04
C TYR A 285 -10.87 10.24 11.68
N ARG A 286 -11.08 9.91 10.40
CA ARG A 286 -11.01 8.54 9.91
C ARG A 286 -9.60 8.25 9.40
N VAL A 287 -8.97 7.24 9.99
CA VAL A 287 -7.71 6.67 9.55
C VAL A 287 -8.03 5.44 8.70
N PRO A 288 -7.81 5.51 7.38
CA PRO A 288 -8.17 4.43 6.48
C PRO A 288 -7.17 3.27 6.55
N LEU A 289 -7.68 2.04 6.59
CA LEU A 289 -6.90 0.80 6.58
C LEU A 289 -7.40 -0.14 5.48
N PRO A 290 -6.53 -0.84 4.73
CA PRO A 290 -6.96 -1.92 3.85
C PRO A 290 -7.82 -2.94 4.60
N LEU A 291 -8.90 -3.44 3.98
CA LEU A 291 -9.87 -4.32 4.63
C LEU A 291 -9.20 -5.51 5.35
N GLY A 292 -8.27 -6.21 4.70
CA GLY A 292 -7.60 -7.37 5.31
C GLY A 292 -6.76 -7.00 6.54
N VAL A 293 -6.12 -5.83 6.54
CA VAL A 293 -5.37 -5.31 7.70
C VAL A 293 -6.32 -4.94 8.84
N TRP A 294 -7.44 -4.29 8.52
CA TRP A 294 -8.46 -3.96 9.52
C TRP A 294 -9.08 -5.22 10.13
N LEU A 295 -9.41 -6.24 9.32
CA LEU A 295 -9.94 -7.53 9.78
C LEU A 295 -9.00 -8.19 10.80
N SER A 296 -7.70 -8.19 10.52
CA SER A 296 -6.70 -8.71 11.44
C SER A 296 -6.54 -7.89 12.73
N LEU A 297 -7.00 -6.64 12.79
CA LEU A 297 -7.02 -5.85 14.03
C LEU A 297 -8.28 -6.12 14.87
N VAL A 298 -9.44 -6.31 14.23
CA VAL A 298 -10.72 -6.53 14.92
C VAL A 298 -10.98 -8.00 15.27
N SER A 299 -10.31 -8.90 14.56
CA SER A 299 -10.36 -10.34 14.79
C SER A 299 -8.95 -10.89 14.61
N PRO A 300 -8.03 -10.55 15.52
CA PRO A 300 -6.65 -10.99 15.42
C PRO A 300 -6.62 -12.51 15.36
N PRO A 301 -5.93 -13.11 14.36
CA PRO A 301 -5.78 -14.55 14.32
C PRO A 301 -5.17 -14.98 15.66
N PRO A 302 -5.62 -16.11 16.25
CA PRO A 302 -5.09 -16.57 17.51
C PRO A 302 -3.57 -16.70 17.34
N TYR A 303 -2.83 -15.83 18.01
CA TYR A 303 -1.38 -15.99 18.16
C TYR A 303 -1.18 -17.42 18.65
N LEU A 304 -0.39 -18.24 17.94
CA LEU A 304 0.17 -19.42 18.57
C LEU A 304 0.92 -18.90 19.80
N PRO A 305 0.49 -19.27 21.01
CA PRO A 305 0.90 -18.58 22.22
C PRO A 305 2.43 -18.60 22.31
N VAL A 306 3.01 -17.40 22.39
CA VAL A 306 4.32 -17.23 22.99
C VAL A 306 4.21 -17.84 24.38
N PRO A 307 5.05 -18.81 24.77
CA PRO A 307 4.99 -19.34 26.12
C PRO A 307 5.20 -18.18 27.09
N ALA A 308 4.23 -17.97 28.00
CA ALA A 308 4.27 -16.93 29.03
C ALA A 308 5.51 -17.04 29.97
N SER A 309 6.30 -18.12 29.83
CA SER A 309 7.42 -18.47 30.69
C SER A 309 8.76 -17.82 30.32
N GLY A 310 8.84 -16.92 29.33
CA GLY A 310 10.15 -16.48 28.82
C GLY A 310 10.93 -17.63 28.16
N ARG A 311 12.21 -17.38 27.82
CA ARG A 311 13.07 -18.38 27.15
C ARG A 311 13.01 -19.72 27.89
N MET A 312 12.54 -20.75 27.19
CA MET A 312 12.56 -22.12 27.66
C MET A 312 14.03 -22.55 27.92
N PRO A 313 14.31 -23.27 29.01
CA PRO A 313 15.64 -23.83 29.26
C PRO A 313 16.16 -24.63 28.05
N ARG A 314 17.47 -24.53 27.76
CA ARG A 314 18.09 -25.11 26.54
C ARG A 314 17.94 -26.63 26.42
N ASP A 315 17.58 -27.30 27.51
CA ASP A 315 17.42 -28.73 27.69
C ASP A 315 15.99 -29.24 27.40
N VAL A 316 15.03 -28.36 27.13
CA VAL A 316 13.66 -28.76 26.77
C VAL A 316 13.50 -28.83 25.25
N LEU A 317 13.41 -30.05 24.71
CA LEU A 317 13.11 -30.31 23.31
C LEU A 317 11.60 -30.10 23.04
N ARG A 318 11.27 -29.31 22.02
CA ARG A 318 9.91 -29.24 21.45
C ARG A 318 9.88 -30.00 20.14
N ASP A 319 8.82 -30.79 19.92
CA ASP A 319 8.47 -31.35 18.60
C ASP A 319 7.73 -30.32 17.72
N ASP A 320 7.16 -29.27 18.33
CA ASP A 320 6.52 -28.17 17.60
C ASP A 320 7.55 -27.10 17.21
N PRO A 321 7.67 -26.73 15.92
CA PRO A 321 8.46 -25.58 15.53
C PRO A 321 7.90 -24.33 16.22
N LEU A 322 8.77 -23.56 16.87
CA LEU A 322 8.40 -22.24 17.38
C LEU A 322 7.79 -21.44 16.21
N PRO A 323 6.72 -20.63 16.44
CA PRO A 323 6.28 -19.70 15.42
C PRO A 323 7.49 -18.88 15.00
N LEU A 324 7.78 -18.88 13.70
CA LEU A 324 8.94 -18.20 13.12
C LEU A 324 8.64 -16.70 13.15
N LEU A 325 8.81 -16.11 14.32
CA LEU A 325 8.63 -14.69 14.54
C LEU A 325 9.77 -13.92 13.87
N PRO A 326 9.49 -12.73 13.30
CA PRO A 326 10.52 -11.88 12.74
C PRO A 326 11.56 -11.52 13.80
N TYR A 327 12.83 -11.48 13.39
CA TYR A 327 13.95 -11.15 14.27
C TYR A 327 14.00 -9.67 14.70
N TRP A 328 13.13 -8.84 14.14
CA TRP A 328 13.13 -7.39 14.28
C TRP A 328 11.76 -6.88 14.72
N PRO A 329 11.69 -5.79 15.50
CA PRO A 329 10.45 -5.09 15.78
C PRO A 329 9.77 -4.62 14.49
N PHE A 330 8.43 -4.52 14.52
CA PHE A 330 7.66 -3.97 13.41
C PHE A 330 8.11 -2.54 13.06
N ARG A 331 8.12 -2.23 11.76
CA ARG A 331 8.37 -0.89 11.24
C ARG A 331 7.32 -0.54 10.21
N ALA A 332 6.75 0.65 10.34
CA ALA A 332 5.92 1.21 9.28
C ALA A 332 6.80 1.51 8.06
N ASP A 333 6.31 1.21 6.86
CA ASP A 333 7.03 1.48 5.63
C ASP A 333 7.22 2.98 5.44
N ARG A 334 8.48 3.41 5.49
CA ARG A 334 8.86 4.83 5.44
C ARG A 334 8.40 5.51 4.15
N ARG A 335 8.59 4.85 3.00
CA ARG A 335 8.23 5.44 1.69
C ARG A 335 6.73 5.63 1.56
N THR A 336 5.94 4.67 2.00
CA THR A 336 4.47 4.76 2.01
C THR A 336 3.99 5.83 2.98
N PHE A 337 4.65 5.95 4.14
CA PHE A 337 4.39 7.02 5.10
C PHE A 337 4.66 8.42 4.51
N GLU A 338 5.86 8.64 3.96
CA GLU A 338 6.24 9.92 3.34
C GLU A 338 5.32 10.25 2.17
N HIS A 339 5.12 9.29 1.25
CA HIS A 339 4.25 9.42 0.08
C HIS A 339 2.83 9.85 0.46
N THR A 340 2.28 9.27 1.53
CA THR A 340 0.95 9.62 2.06
C THR A 340 0.97 10.99 2.73
N LEU A 341 1.95 11.25 3.60
CA LEU A 341 2.00 12.47 4.40
C LEU A 341 2.13 13.73 3.55
N VAL A 342 2.99 13.73 2.52
CA VAL A 342 3.16 14.89 1.63
C VAL A 342 1.89 15.23 0.84
N ARG A 343 0.95 14.29 0.70
CA ARG A 343 -0.34 14.46 0.03
C ARG A 343 -1.47 14.90 0.97
N LEU A 344 -1.21 14.98 2.27
CA LEU A 344 -2.17 15.51 3.24
C LEU A 344 -1.95 17.03 3.39
N PRO A 345 -2.94 17.89 3.14
CA PRO A 345 -2.77 19.36 3.25
C PRO A 345 -2.25 19.83 4.62
N ALA A 346 -2.53 19.04 5.66
CA ALA A 346 -2.07 19.28 7.02
C ALA A 346 -0.54 19.27 7.16
N VAL A 347 0.20 18.64 6.25
CA VAL A 347 1.67 18.60 6.26
C VAL A 347 2.30 19.99 6.28
N ARG A 348 1.59 21.02 5.81
CA ARG A 348 2.04 22.42 5.85
C ARG A 348 2.24 22.97 7.26
N ARG A 349 1.68 22.31 8.29
CA ARG A 349 1.89 22.68 9.70
C ARG A 349 3.38 22.55 10.04
N PRO A 350 4.00 23.55 10.69
CA PRO A 350 5.44 23.55 10.93
C PRO A 350 5.98 22.28 11.58
N TRP A 351 5.27 21.74 12.58
CA TRP A 351 5.70 20.54 13.30
C TRP A 351 5.68 19.26 12.45
N LEU A 352 4.77 19.16 11.45
CA LEU A 352 4.75 18.03 10.52
C LEU A 352 5.88 18.13 9.48
N ARG A 353 6.21 19.36 9.04
CA ARG A 353 7.39 19.58 8.18
C ARG A 353 8.68 19.19 8.87
N THR A 354 8.86 19.60 10.13
CA THR A 354 10.03 19.21 10.92
C THR A 354 10.15 17.69 11.06
N ILE A 355 9.03 16.97 11.21
CA ILE A 355 9.06 15.50 11.20
C ILE A 355 9.57 14.98 9.86
N LEU A 356 9.04 15.45 8.73
CA LEU A 356 9.51 15.05 7.40
C LEU A 356 11.00 15.35 7.17
N GLU A 357 11.44 16.57 7.50
CA GLU A 357 12.84 17.00 7.36
C GLU A 357 13.79 16.13 8.21
N ASN A 358 13.36 15.74 9.43
CA ASN A 358 14.15 14.88 10.29
C ASN A 358 14.25 13.44 9.77
N LEU A 359 13.23 12.95 9.04
CA LEU A 359 13.28 11.63 8.41
C LEU A 359 14.33 11.61 7.30
N ASP A 360 14.46 12.67 6.51
CA ASP A 360 15.51 12.79 5.48
C ASP A 360 16.93 12.77 6.06
N HIS A 361 17.09 13.16 7.33
CA HIS A 361 18.38 13.17 8.03
C HIS A 361 18.66 11.92 8.88
N GLU A 362 17.64 11.15 9.27
CA GLU A 362 17.79 9.92 10.05
C GLU A 362 17.47 8.66 9.23
N HIS A 363 18.47 7.80 9.04
CA HIS A 363 18.21 6.37 8.85
C HIS A 363 17.55 5.84 10.14
N LEU A 364 16.22 5.83 10.20
CA LEU A 364 15.49 5.29 11.35
C LEU A 364 15.89 3.83 11.59
N ALA A 365 16.66 3.67 12.67
CA ALA A 365 17.47 2.50 12.99
C ALA A 365 16.68 1.25 13.33
#